data_AF-A0A2H3FMS9-F1
#
_entry.id   AF-A0A2H3FMS9-F1
#
_cell.length_a   1.000
_cell.length_b   1.000
_cell.length_c   1.000
_cell.angle_alpha   90.00
_cell.angle_beta   90.00
_cell.angle_gamma   90.00
#
_symmetry.space_group_name_H-M   'P 1'
#
loop_
_entity.id
_entity.type
_entity.pdbx_description
1 polymer ?
#
loop_
_entity_poly.entity_id
_entity_poly.type
_entity_poly.pdbx_seq_one_letter_code
_entity_poly.pdbx_strand_id
1 'polypeptide(L)'
;MACFTLAFLVYYALSFRPHHGEKVFHYLFSIALLVGAISYFAMASGLAYSVIPTQLYTRDAATYQIIFAKYIFWVVAFPIVIIALGLISGVSWATILFNVFLAWIWIISYLCSAYTATRYKWGFYAFGTLFNLE
;
A
#
# COMPACT_ATOMS: atom_id res chain seq x y z
N MET A 1 -8.79 13.02 2.08
CA MET A 1 -9.68 12.67 3.21
C MET A 1 -11.08 12.39 2.71
N ALA A 2 -11.81 13.42 2.26
CA ALA A 2 -13.20 13.31 1.83
C ALA A 2 -13.48 12.22 0.78
N CYS A 3 -12.67 12.08 -0.28
CA CYS A 3 -12.90 11.04 -1.29
C CYS A 3 -12.77 9.60 -0.76
N PHE A 4 -11.84 9.32 0.15
CA PHE A 4 -11.65 7.97 0.69
C PHE A 4 -12.75 7.60 1.68
N THR A 5 -13.16 8.54 2.54
CA THR A 5 -14.29 8.34 3.45
C THR A 5 -15.62 8.28 2.72
N LEU A 6 -15.80 9.07 1.66
CA LEU A 6 -16.99 9.00 0.80
C LEU A 6 -17.02 7.70 0.02
N ALA A 7 -15.91 7.27 -0.57
CA ALA A 7 -15.82 5.98 -1.25
C ALA A 7 -16.07 4.82 -0.27
N PHE A 8 -15.52 4.88 0.96
CA PHE A 8 -15.82 3.92 2.02
C PHE A 8 -17.30 3.89 2.35
N LEU A 9 -17.94 5.05 2.58
CA LEU A 9 -19.36 5.14 2.88
C LEU A 9 -20.23 4.65 1.74
N VAL A 10 -19.88 4.94 0.48
CA VAL A 10 -20.59 4.48 -0.72
C VAL A 10 -20.46 2.96 -0.89
N TYR A 11 -19.26 2.40 -0.74
CA TYR A 11 -19.05 0.95 -0.83
C TYR A 11 -19.68 0.20 0.34
N TYR A 12 -19.61 0.77 1.54
CA TYR A 12 -20.27 0.24 2.74
C TYR A 12 -21.80 0.28 2.59
N ALA A 13 -22.35 1.36 2.03
CA ALA A 13 -23.78 1.45 1.69
C ALA A 13 -24.19 0.45 0.60
N LEU A 14 -23.35 0.22 -0.42
CA LEU A 14 -23.58 -0.81 -1.44
C LEU A 14 -23.51 -2.23 -0.86
N SER A 15 -22.74 -2.45 0.20
CA SER A 15 -22.62 -3.73 0.91
C SER A 15 -23.92 -4.21 1.55
N PHE A 16 -24.95 -3.35 1.70
CA PHE A 16 -26.27 -3.76 2.19
C PHE A 16 -27.14 -4.46 1.13
N ARG A 17 -26.74 -4.49 -0.16
CA ARG A 17 -27.43 -5.24 -1.21
C ARG A 17 -26.55 -6.21 -2.01
N PRO A 18 -25.95 -7.28 -1.42
CA PRO A 18 -25.19 -8.23 -2.23
C PRO A 18 -26.02 -9.47 -2.56
N HIS A 19 -26.08 -9.82 -3.85
CA HIS A 19 -26.33 -11.19 -4.29
C HIS A 19 -25.18 -12.10 -3.82
N HIS A 20 -25.49 -13.36 -3.49
CA HIS A 20 -24.66 -14.25 -2.66
C HIS A 20 -23.21 -14.50 -3.13
N GLY A 21 -22.85 -14.23 -4.39
CA GLY A 21 -21.51 -14.46 -4.96
C GLY A 21 -20.52 -13.29 -4.83
N GLU A 22 -20.97 -12.05 -4.63
CA GLU A 22 -20.11 -10.84 -4.70
C GLU A 22 -19.62 -10.34 -3.33
N LYS A 23 -20.11 -10.96 -2.25
CA LYS A 23 -19.85 -10.54 -0.86
C LYS A 23 -18.36 -10.48 -0.52
N VAL A 24 -17.56 -11.43 -1.04
CA VAL A 24 -16.11 -11.50 -0.79
C VAL A 24 -15.41 -10.24 -1.29
N PHE A 25 -15.76 -9.74 -2.47
CA PHE A 25 -15.20 -8.49 -3.01
C PHE A 25 -15.61 -7.29 -2.17
N HIS A 26 -16.87 -7.21 -1.74
CA HIS A 26 -17.32 -6.11 -0.87
C HIS A 26 -16.58 -6.07 0.47
N TYR A 27 -16.35 -7.21 1.12
CA TYR A 27 -15.55 -7.25 2.36
C TYR A 27 -14.10 -6.81 2.13
N LEU A 28 -13.45 -7.34 1.09
CA LEU A 28 -12.09 -7.00 0.70
C LEU A 28 -11.93 -5.49 0.45
N PHE A 29 -12.76 -4.90 -0.40
CA PHE A 29 -12.69 -3.47 -0.72
C PHE A 29 -13.07 -2.58 0.47
N SER A 30 -14.03 -3.01 1.31
CA SER A 30 -14.41 -2.25 2.52
C SER A 30 -13.23 -2.13 3.49
N ILE A 31 -12.47 -3.22 3.70
CA ILE A 31 -11.28 -3.20 4.55
C ILE A 31 -10.21 -2.28 3.96
N ALA A 32 -9.94 -2.37 2.65
CA ALA A 32 -8.98 -1.49 1.97
C ALA A 32 -9.36 -0.01 2.13
N LEU A 33 -10.63 0.32 1.95
CA LEU A 33 -11.16 1.67 2.06
C LEU A 33 -11.08 2.21 3.50
N LEU A 34 -11.36 1.37 4.51
CA LEU A 34 -11.25 1.73 5.92
C LEU A 34 -9.79 2.03 6.29
N VAL A 35 -8.86 1.14 5.93
CA VAL A 35 -7.43 1.36 6.16
C VAL A 35 -6.93 2.57 5.38
N GLY A 36 -7.42 2.78 4.16
CA GLY A 36 -7.16 3.99 3.37
C GLY A 36 -7.60 5.26 4.10
N ALA A 37 -8.81 5.28 4.66
CA ALA A 37 -9.32 6.40 5.42
C ALA A 37 -8.46 6.70 6.67
N ILE A 38 -8.07 5.67 7.43
CA ILE A 38 -7.19 5.82 8.62
C ILE A 38 -5.83 6.37 8.21
N SER A 39 -5.17 5.74 7.22
CA SER A 39 -3.84 6.15 6.77
C SER A 39 -3.85 7.58 6.24
N TYR A 40 -4.85 7.94 5.44
CA TYR A 40 -5.00 9.32 4.97
C TYR A 40 -5.25 10.27 6.15
N PHE A 41 -6.15 9.95 7.09
CA PHE A 41 -6.37 10.79 8.26
C PHE A 41 -5.07 11.06 9.04
N ALA A 42 -4.24 10.05 9.23
CA ALA A 42 -2.92 10.17 9.87
C ALA A 42 -1.94 11.05 9.07
N MET A 43 -2.05 11.08 7.74
CA MET A 43 -1.28 11.99 6.88
C MET A 43 -1.77 13.44 6.99
N ALA A 44 -3.10 13.68 7.02
CA ALA A 44 -3.67 15.02 7.18
C ALA A 44 -3.37 15.62 8.55
N SER A 45 -3.37 14.80 9.61
CA SER A 45 -3.07 15.26 10.96
C SER A 45 -1.59 15.58 11.18
N GLY A 46 -0.73 15.35 10.17
CA GLY A 46 0.71 15.56 10.30
C GLY A 46 1.38 14.59 11.27
N LEU A 47 0.71 13.51 11.67
CA LEU A 47 1.30 12.51 12.59
C LEU A 47 2.11 11.45 11.85
N ALA A 48 1.82 11.24 10.56
CA ALA A 48 2.38 10.13 9.80
C ALA A 48 3.54 10.49 8.86
N TYR A 49 4.39 11.43 9.28
CA TYR A 49 5.63 11.73 8.57
C TYR A 49 6.86 11.56 9.48
N SER A 50 7.97 11.17 8.87
CA SER A 50 9.29 11.14 9.48
C SER A 50 10.24 12.00 8.65
N VAL A 51 11.12 12.75 9.30
CA VAL A 51 12.11 13.59 8.64
C VAL A 51 13.44 12.86 8.69
N ILE A 52 14.01 12.57 7.51
CA ILE A 52 15.28 11.85 7.41
C ILE A 52 16.36 12.81 6.89
N PRO A 53 17.50 12.95 7.58
CA PRO A 53 18.62 13.74 7.09
C PRO A 53 19.29 13.02 5.92
N THR A 54 19.45 13.71 4.80
CA THR A 54 20.17 13.15 3.64
C THR A 54 21.66 13.39 3.77
N GLN A 55 22.46 12.34 3.53
CA GLN A 55 23.93 12.46 3.53
C GLN A 55 24.50 12.87 2.17
N LEU A 56 23.67 12.97 1.13
CA LEU A 56 24.10 13.13 -0.26
C LEU A 56 24.00 14.56 -0.81
N TYR A 57 23.20 15.45 -0.21
CA TYR A 57 22.97 16.82 -0.69
C TYR A 57 22.98 17.84 0.45
N THR A 58 24.17 18.14 0.98
CA THR A 58 24.37 19.11 2.07
C THR A 58 24.09 20.57 1.67
N ARG A 59 23.99 20.88 0.37
CA ARG A 59 23.91 22.28 -0.12
C ARG A 59 22.51 22.84 -0.38
N ASP A 60 21.51 22.00 -0.70
CA ASP A 60 20.18 22.50 -1.14
C ASP A 60 18.97 21.95 -0.35
N ALA A 61 19.10 20.81 0.35
CA ALA A 61 18.08 20.32 1.28
C ALA A 61 18.69 19.26 2.22
N ALA A 62 18.99 19.64 3.46
CA ALA A 62 19.62 18.74 4.43
C ALA A 62 18.71 17.58 4.89
N THR A 63 17.40 17.70 4.68
CA THR A 63 16.38 16.75 5.16
C THR A 63 15.28 16.57 4.12
N TYR A 64 14.74 15.35 4.02
CA TYR A 64 13.54 15.07 3.24
C TYR A 64 12.47 14.45 4.13
N GLN A 65 11.22 14.81 3.88
CA GLN A 65 10.06 14.31 4.62
C GLN A 65 9.53 13.05 3.94
N ILE A 66 9.42 11.97 4.71
CA ILE A 66 8.83 10.71 4.28
C ILE A 66 7.50 10.53 4.99
N ILE A 67 6.44 10.43 4.20
CA ILE A 67 5.12 10.10 4.70
C ILE A 67 5.02 8.58 4.77
N PHE A 68 5.22 7.99 5.94
CA PHE A 68 5.31 6.53 6.08
C PHE A 68 3.93 5.84 6.02
N ALA A 69 2.85 6.55 6.37
CA ALA A 69 1.50 6.00 6.30
C ALA A 69 1.08 5.55 4.88
N LYS A 70 1.69 6.08 3.81
CA LYS A 70 1.42 5.59 2.46
C LYS A 70 1.85 4.13 2.29
N TYR A 71 2.97 3.74 2.89
CA TYR A 71 3.48 2.37 2.80
C TYR A 71 2.62 1.43 3.65
N ILE A 72 2.14 1.87 4.82
CA ILE A 72 1.17 1.12 5.63
C ILE A 72 -0.11 0.85 4.83
N PHE A 73 -0.63 1.87 4.14
CA PHE A 73 -1.77 1.69 3.24
C PHE A 73 -1.46 0.68 2.13
N TRP A 74 -0.28 0.77 1.50
CA TRP A 74 0.12 -0.15 0.44
C TRP A 74 0.18 -1.60 0.91
N VAL A 75 0.70 -1.89 2.11
CA VAL A 75 0.78 -3.26 2.67
C VAL A 75 -0.58 -3.95 2.69
N VAL A 76 -1.67 -3.19 2.84
CA VAL A 76 -3.04 -3.72 2.88
C VAL A 76 -3.74 -3.62 1.52
N ALA A 77 -3.58 -2.51 0.80
CA ALA A 77 -4.30 -2.28 -0.46
C ALA A 77 -3.85 -3.22 -1.59
N PHE A 78 -2.54 -3.42 -1.76
CA PHE A 78 -2.00 -4.27 -2.83
C PHE A 78 -2.44 -5.73 -2.74
N PRO A 79 -2.33 -6.43 -1.59
CA PRO A 79 -2.79 -7.82 -1.52
C PRO A 79 -4.31 -7.94 -1.74
N ILE A 80 -5.09 -6.95 -1.31
CA ILE A 80 -6.54 -6.95 -1.56
C ILE A 80 -6.84 -6.89 -3.06
N VAL A 81 -6.13 -6.05 -3.81
CA VAL A 81 -6.28 -5.97 -5.27
C VAL A 81 -5.81 -7.24 -5.95
N ILE A 82 -4.69 -7.82 -5.52
CA ILE A 82 -4.16 -9.09 -6.07
C ILE A 82 -5.12 -10.25 -5.81
N ILE A 83 -5.70 -10.35 -4.61
CA ILE A 83 -6.70 -11.37 -4.29
C ILE A 83 -7.94 -11.16 -5.15
N ALA A 84 -8.44 -9.93 -5.30
CA ALA A 84 -9.58 -9.64 -6.14
C ALA A 84 -9.34 -10.02 -7.61
N LEU A 85 -8.18 -9.63 -8.17
CA LEU A 85 -7.79 -10.00 -9.53
C LEU A 85 -7.59 -11.51 -9.69
N GLY A 86 -7.00 -12.17 -8.70
CA GLY A 86 -6.80 -13.62 -8.68
C GLY A 86 -8.12 -14.40 -8.68
N LEU A 87 -9.10 -13.93 -7.91
CA LEU A 87 -10.44 -14.51 -7.88
C LEU A 87 -11.18 -14.31 -9.22
N ILE A 88 -11.03 -13.14 -9.87
CA ILE A 88 -11.66 -12.86 -11.16
C ILE A 88 -11.02 -13.66 -12.30
N SER A 89 -9.69 -13.83 -12.26
CA SER A 89 -8.94 -14.57 -13.30
C SER A 89 -8.98 -16.08 -13.13
N GLY A 90 -9.55 -16.59 -12.03
CA GLY A 90 -9.70 -18.03 -11.79
C GLY A 90 -8.38 -18.76 -11.58
N VAL A 91 -7.31 -18.06 -11.17
CA VAL A 91 -5.99 -18.65 -10.91
C VAL A 91 -6.01 -19.50 -9.64
N SER A 92 -5.05 -20.42 -9.52
CA SER A 92 -4.93 -21.25 -8.32
C SER A 92 -4.70 -20.40 -7.07
N TRP A 93 -5.27 -20.81 -5.94
CA TRP A 93 -5.09 -20.14 -4.65
C TRP A 93 -3.61 -20.02 -4.25
N ALA A 94 -2.77 -20.99 -4.64
CA ALA A 94 -1.33 -20.97 -4.39
C ALA A 94 -0.65 -19.83 -5.15
N THR A 95 -1.03 -19.59 -6.42
CA THR A 95 -0.54 -18.48 -7.24
C THR A 95 -0.96 -17.14 -6.64
N ILE A 96 -2.19 -17.03 -6.14
CA ILE A 96 -2.68 -15.81 -5.49
C ILE A 96 -1.84 -15.48 -4.25
N LEU A 97 -1.61 -16.47 -3.37
CA LEU A 97 -0.78 -16.28 -2.18
C LEU A 97 0.66 -15.92 -2.53
N PHE A 98 1.24 -16.57 -3.55
CA PHE A 98 2.59 -16.24 -4.01
C PHE A 98 2.70 -14.77 -4.44
N ASN A 99 1.75 -14.30 -5.25
CA ASN A 99 1.69 -12.89 -5.68
C ASN A 99 1.51 -11.91 -4.50
N VAL A 100 0.76 -12.31 -3.47
CA VAL A 100 0.62 -11.52 -2.23
C VAL A 100 1.97 -11.38 -1.51
N PHE A 101 2.74 -12.47 -1.36
CA PHE A 101 4.06 -12.42 -0.74
C PHE A 101 5.05 -11.58 -1.56
N LEU A 102 5.02 -11.70 -2.90
CA LEU A 102 5.80 -10.85 -3.80
C LEU A 102 5.50 -9.36 -3.59
N ALA A 103 4.21 -9.01 -3.49
CA ALA A 103 3.80 -7.63 -3.23
C ALA A 103 4.30 -7.11 -1.88
N TRP A 104 4.34 -7.94 -0.84
CA TRP A 104 4.91 -7.54 0.45
C TRP A 104 6.42 -7.30 0.37
N ILE A 105 7.17 -8.19 -0.28
CA ILE A 105 8.62 -8.02 -0.49
C ILE A 105 8.89 -6.71 -1.25
N TRP A 106 8.08 -6.41 -2.26
CA TRP A 106 8.15 -5.16 -3.01
C TRP A 106 7.93 -3.94 -2.10
N ILE A 107 6.84 -3.90 -1.33
CA ILE A 107 6.50 -2.74 -0.48
C ILE A 107 7.54 -2.53 0.63
N ILE A 108 8.00 -3.61 1.26
CA ILE A 108 8.99 -3.55 2.34
C ILE A 108 10.34 -3.08 1.80
N SER A 109 10.74 -3.56 0.62
CA SER A 109 11.96 -3.09 -0.06
C SER A 109 11.88 -1.59 -0.37
N TYR A 110 10.73 -1.11 -0.83
CA TYR A 110 10.50 0.33 -1.07
C TYR A 110 10.50 1.15 0.23
N LEU A 111 9.94 0.62 1.32
CA LEU A 111 9.99 1.27 2.63
C LEU A 111 11.43 1.36 3.14
N CYS A 112 12.21 0.28 3.04
CA CYS A 112 13.61 0.26 3.44
C CYS A 112 14.47 1.22 2.59
N SER A 113 14.22 1.28 1.28
CA SER A 113 14.84 2.25 0.38
C SER A 113 14.51 3.69 0.80
N ALA A 114 13.25 3.96 1.15
CA ALA A 114 12.81 5.29 1.59
C ALA A 114 13.56 5.72 2.87
N TYR A 115 13.72 4.82 3.85
CA TYR A 115 14.42 5.11 5.10
C TYR A 115 15.95 5.15 4.99
N THR A 116 16.51 4.70 3.88
CA THR A 116 17.95 4.69 3.66
C THR A 116 18.44 6.03 3.09
N ALA A 117 19.10 6.83 3.94
CA ALA A 117 19.65 8.14 3.55
C ALA A 117 20.94 8.07 2.71
N THR A 118 21.55 6.89 2.59
CA THR A 118 22.85 6.64 1.96
C THR A 118 22.71 6.15 0.51
N ARG A 119 23.83 5.95 -0.21
CA ARG A 119 23.83 5.40 -1.58
C ARG A 119 23.23 3.99 -1.66
N TYR A 120 23.16 3.26 -0.55
CA TYR A 120 22.56 1.92 -0.47
C TYR A 120 21.05 1.90 -0.77
N LYS A 121 20.36 3.05 -0.78
CA LYS A 121 18.95 3.14 -1.16
C LYS A 121 18.63 2.52 -2.51
N TRP A 122 19.56 2.61 -3.45
CA TRP A 122 19.43 2.06 -4.80
C TRP A 122 19.50 0.53 -4.82
N GLY A 123 20.20 -0.08 -3.85
CA GLY A 123 20.21 -1.53 -3.68
C GLY A 123 18.83 -2.04 -3.30
N PHE A 124 18.20 -1.45 -2.29
CA PHE A 124 16.82 -1.80 -1.89
C PHE A 124 15.79 -1.50 -2.99
N TYR A 125 15.99 -0.44 -3.78
CA TYR A 125 15.15 -0.17 -4.94
C TYR A 125 15.30 -1.25 -6.03
N ALA A 126 16.53 -1.69 -6.31
CA ALA A 126 16.80 -2.76 -7.28
C ALA A 126 16.20 -4.10 -6.82
N PHE A 127 16.33 -4.46 -5.54
CA PHE A 127 15.70 -5.66 -4.99
C PHE A 127 14.18 -5.64 -5.12
N GLY A 128 13.54 -4.49 -4.88
CA GLY A 128 12.10 -4.34 -5.12
C GLY A 128 11.73 -4.49 -6.60
N THR A 129 12.47 -3.85 -7.51
CA THR A 129 12.13 -3.83 -8.94
C THR A 129 12.33 -5.20 -9.61
N LEU A 130 13.35 -5.95 -9.22
CA LEU A 130 13.59 -7.30 -9.76
C LEU A 130 12.50 -8.29 -9.38
N PHE A 131 11.98 -8.21 -8.15
CA PHE A 131 10.93 -9.11 -7.67
C PHE A 131 9.52 -8.81 -8.23
N ASN A 132 9.30 -7.64 -8.83
CA ASN A 132 8.00 -7.27 -9.42
C ASN A 132 7.87 -7.70 -10.89
N LEU A 133 8.96 -8.16 -11.51
CA LEU A 133 9.03 -8.52 -12.93
C LEU A 133 8.74 -10.00 -13.22
N GLU A 134 8.55 -10.84 -12.19
CA GLU A 134 8.17 -12.26 -12.29
C GLU A 134 6.69 -12.45 -11.96
#